data_AF-A0A7S0J1Z7-F1
#
_entry.id   AF-A0A7S0J1Z7-F1
#
_cell.length_a   1.000
_cell.length_b   1.000
_cell.length_c   1.000
_cell.angle_alpha   90.00
_cell.angle_beta   90.00
_cell.angle_gamma   90.00
#
_symmetry.space_group_name_H-M   'P 1'
#
loop_
_entity.id
_entity.type
_entity.pdbx_description
1 polymer ?
#
loop_
_entity_poly.entity_id
_entity_poly.type
_entity_poly.pdbx_seq_one_letter_code
_entity_poly.pdbx_strand_id
1 'polypeptide(L)'
;GDLIFMASLAAAASATLPAATAEKALAYEALINERLKVKLGLVLDERDRVHGRIADCLELRSNMNMVVDQKMASMKLLYNLGCDFYVQAHIPDTSWVYVDVGLGVRAQMTLEEALSFSKQREARLSQRAEQLTVQAADLKARIKLVVGALDELLLRGST
;
A
#
# COMPACT_ATOMS: atom_id res chain seq x y z
N GLY A 1 4.13 23.32 -25.98
CA GLY A 1 3.13 24.33 -26.31
C GLY A 1 1.80 23.70 -26.59
N ASP A 2 1.23 22.93 -25.66
CA ASP A 2 -0.01 22.17 -25.88
C ASP A 2 -1.05 22.31 -24.76
N LEU A 3 -0.87 23.27 -23.85
CA LEU A 3 -1.87 23.58 -22.80
C LEU A 3 -2.89 24.65 -23.22
N ILE A 4 -2.62 25.39 -24.31
CA ILE A 4 -3.54 26.45 -24.81
C ILE A 4 -4.57 25.87 -25.79
N PHE A 5 -4.25 24.78 -26.48
CA PHE A 5 -5.14 24.20 -27.49
C PHE A 5 -6.33 23.43 -26.89
N MET A 6 -6.17 22.84 -25.69
CA MET A 6 -7.23 22.09 -25.01
C MET A 6 -8.26 22.97 -24.29
N ALA A 7 -7.89 24.20 -23.89
CA ALA A 7 -8.84 25.17 -23.32
C ALA A 7 -9.77 25.77 -24.38
N SER A 8 -9.32 25.85 -25.65
CA SER A 8 -10.09 26.43 -26.74
C SER A 8 -11.25 25.54 -27.22
N LEU A 9 -11.21 24.22 -26.95
CA LEU A 9 -12.26 23.30 -27.37
C LEU A 9 -13.40 23.22 -26.34
N ALA A 10 -13.12 23.51 -25.06
CA ALA A 10 -14.12 23.55 -23.99
C ALA A 10 -15.08 24.74 -24.12
N ALA A 11 -14.63 25.87 -24.66
CA ALA A 11 -15.46 27.05 -24.88
C ALA A 11 -16.46 26.86 -26.05
N ALA A 12 -16.16 25.98 -27.02
CA ALA A 12 -17.05 25.69 -28.13
C ALA A 12 -18.07 24.58 -27.83
N ALA A 13 -17.79 23.71 -26.85
CA ALA A 13 -18.63 22.55 -26.53
C ALA A 13 -19.79 22.85 -25.56
N SER A 14 -19.80 24.00 -24.88
CA SER A 14 -20.91 24.38 -23.99
C SER A 14 -22.17 24.86 -24.72
N ALA A 15 -22.16 24.92 -26.06
CA ALA A 15 -23.23 25.50 -26.85
C ALA A 15 -24.26 24.50 -27.39
N THR A 16 -24.03 23.18 -27.31
CA THR A 16 -24.86 22.21 -28.06
C THR A 16 -25.13 20.89 -27.33
N LEU A 17 -25.37 20.92 -26.00
CA LEU A 17 -25.88 19.76 -25.26
C LEU A 17 -27.07 20.18 -24.37
N PRO A 18 -28.12 19.34 -24.24
CA PRO A 18 -29.24 19.64 -23.35
C PRO A 18 -28.74 19.84 -21.90
N ALA A 19 -29.21 20.88 -21.21
CA ALA A 19 -28.75 21.25 -19.87
C ALA A 19 -28.77 20.08 -18.85
N ALA A 20 -29.69 19.12 -19.03
CA ALA A 20 -29.81 17.93 -18.20
C ALA A 20 -28.68 16.88 -18.37
N THR A 21 -27.98 16.86 -19.51
CA THR A 21 -26.86 15.94 -19.77
C THR A 21 -25.54 16.52 -19.25
N ALA A 22 -25.38 17.85 -19.33
CA ALA A 22 -24.21 18.54 -18.79
C ALA A 22 -24.14 18.48 -17.25
N GLU A 23 -25.28 18.64 -16.57
CA GLU A 23 -25.35 18.56 -15.11
C GLU A 23 -25.04 17.15 -14.58
N LYS A 24 -25.51 16.11 -15.30
CA LYS A 24 -25.18 14.72 -14.98
C LYS A 24 -23.70 14.43 -15.22
N ALA A 25 -23.13 14.90 -16.34
CA ALA A 25 -21.71 14.74 -16.63
C ALA A 25 -20.82 15.35 -15.53
N LEU A 26 -21.13 16.57 -15.09
CA LEU A 26 -20.42 17.23 -13.99
C LEU A 26 -20.56 16.48 -12.66
N ALA A 27 -21.76 15.96 -12.34
CA ALA A 27 -21.97 15.18 -11.12
C ALA A 27 -21.19 13.85 -11.12
N TYR A 28 -21.06 13.20 -12.29
CA TYR A 28 -20.26 11.98 -12.44
C TYR A 28 -18.76 12.26 -12.43
N GLU A 29 -18.30 13.36 -13.05
CA GLU A 29 -16.91 13.80 -12.95
C GLU A 29 -16.51 14.10 -11.51
N ALA A 30 -17.37 14.81 -10.75
CA ALA A 30 -17.16 15.06 -9.33
C ALA A 30 -17.09 13.73 -8.54
N LEU A 31 -18.00 12.79 -8.80
CA LEU A 31 -17.98 11.48 -8.14
C LEU A 31 -16.71 10.67 -8.46
N ILE A 32 -16.21 10.75 -9.70
CA ILE A 32 -14.96 10.10 -10.13
C ILE A 32 -13.75 10.75 -9.43
N ASN A 33 -13.62 12.07 -9.52
CA ASN A 33 -12.45 12.80 -9.00
C ASN A 33 -12.42 12.84 -7.47
N GLU A 34 -13.54 13.14 -6.83
CA GLU A 34 -13.59 13.40 -5.38
C GLU A 34 -13.69 12.13 -4.54
N ARG A 35 -14.27 11.05 -5.10
CA ARG A 35 -14.48 9.81 -4.34
C ARG A 35 -13.73 8.62 -4.87
N LEU A 36 -13.85 8.29 -6.16
CA LEU A 36 -13.28 7.04 -6.67
C LEU A 36 -11.75 7.12 -6.80
N LYS A 37 -11.20 8.23 -7.30
CA LYS A 37 -9.74 8.41 -7.39
C LYS A 37 -9.09 8.50 -6.00
N VAL A 38 -9.72 9.22 -5.07
CA VAL A 38 -9.24 9.31 -3.67
C VAL A 38 -9.26 7.93 -3.00
N LYS A 39 -10.35 7.16 -3.14
CA LYS A 39 -10.42 5.79 -2.61
C LYS A 39 -9.38 4.87 -3.22
N LEU A 40 -9.14 4.98 -4.54
CA LEU A 40 -8.11 4.19 -5.19
C LEU A 40 -6.71 4.53 -4.65
N GLY A 41 -6.41 5.82 -4.45
CA GLY A 41 -5.16 6.27 -3.82
C GLY A 41 -4.97 5.65 -2.44
N LEU A 42 -5.99 5.76 -1.57
CA LEU A 42 -5.93 5.18 -0.21
C LEU A 42 -5.70 3.66 -0.20
N VAL A 43 -6.32 2.92 -1.12
CA VAL A 43 -6.14 1.46 -1.21
C VAL A 43 -4.72 1.11 -1.71
N LEU A 44 -4.16 1.90 -2.63
CA LEU A 44 -2.79 1.72 -3.09
C LEU A 44 -1.78 2.06 -1.99
N ASP A 45 -1.99 3.15 -1.25
CA ASP A 45 -1.15 3.54 -0.11
C ASP A 45 -1.19 2.47 0.99
N GLU A 46 -2.37 1.92 1.30
CA GLU A 46 -2.51 0.82 2.27
C GLU A 46 -1.76 -0.43 1.78
N ARG A 47 -1.87 -0.76 0.49
CA ARG A 47 -1.16 -1.89 -0.11
C ARG A 47 0.36 -1.70 0.00
N ASP A 48 0.87 -0.51 -0.32
CA ASP A 48 2.30 -0.22 -0.26
C ASP A 48 2.82 -0.27 1.19
N ARG A 49 2.02 0.20 2.15
CA ARG A 49 2.32 0.04 3.58
C ARG A 49 2.36 -1.44 4.00
N VAL A 50 1.45 -2.27 3.50
CA VAL A 50 1.47 -3.72 3.77
C VAL A 50 2.71 -4.37 3.16
N HIS A 51 3.10 -4.00 1.94
CA HIS A 51 4.32 -4.50 1.31
C HIS A 51 5.59 -4.08 2.06
N GLY A 52 5.67 -2.85 2.57
CA GLY A 52 6.75 -2.43 3.45
C GLY A 52 6.90 -3.34 4.67
N ARG A 53 5.78 -3.66 5.33
CA ARG A 53 5.78 -4.59 6.48
C ARG A 53 6.17 -6.02 6.10
N ILE A 54 5.87 -6.47 4.88
CA ILE A 54 6.33 -7.77 4.39
C ILE A 54 7.85 -7.75 4.20
N ALA A 55 8.40 -6.67 3.63
CA ALA A 55 9.85 -6.51 3.47
C ALA A 55 10.57 -6.52 4.83
N ASP A 56 10.05 -5.80 5.83
CA ASP A 56 10.60 -5.83 7.19
C ASP A 56 10.61 -7.26 7.78
N CYS A 57 9.54 -8.03 7.57
CA CYS A 57 9.46 -9.42 8.01
C CYS A 57 10.47 -10.33 7.27
N LEU A 58 10.74 -10.09 5.99
CA LEU A 58 11.72 -10.85 5.21
C LEU A 58 13.14 -10.57 5.69
N GLU A 59 13.48 -9.30 5.92
CA GLU A 59 14.77 -8.90 6.46
C GLU A 59 15.00 -9.52 7.85
N LEU A 60 14.01 -9.39 8.74
CA LEU A 60 14.09 -9.96 10.09
C LEU A 60 14.33 -11.47 10.05
N ARG A 61 13.62 -12.19 9.17
CA ARG A 61 13.79 -13.63 8.98
C ARG A 61 15.19 -13.98 8.47
N SER A 62 15.74 -13.20 7.54
CA SER A 62 17.11 -13.40 7.04
C SER A 62 18.13 -13.21 8.15
N ASN A 63 17.96 -12.17 8.97
CA ASN A 63 18.84 -11.88 10.10
C ASN A 63 18.77 -12.98 11.15
N MET A 64 17.57 -13.48 11.48
CA MET A 64 17.39 -14.61 12.39
C MET A 64 18.03 -15.89 11.86
N ASN A 65 17.82 -16.24 10.58
CA ASN A 65 18.44 -17.41 9.97
C ASN A 65 19.97 -17.35 10.02
N MET A 66 20.56 -16.17 9.74
CA MET A 66 22.01 -15.99 9.84
C MET A 66 22.53 -16.32 11.26
N VAL A 67 21.79 -15.92 12.31
CA VAL A 67 22.15 -16.22 13.70
C VAL A 67 22.05 -17.73 14.00
N VAL A 68 21.02 -18.41 13.48
CA VAL A 68 20.89 -19.89 13.60
C VAL A 68 22.04 -20.60 12.89
N ASP A 69 22.26 -20.27 11.62
CA ASP A 69 23.18 -20.97 10.73
C ASP A 69 24.62 -20.86 11.24
N GLN A 70 24.99 -19.67 11.75
CA GLN A 70 26.31 -19.42 12.31
C GLN A 70 26.48 -19.96 13.75
N LYS A 71 25.42 -20.53 14.34
CA LYS A 71 25.40 -21.06 15.72
C LYS A 71 26.04 -20.09 16.72
N MET A 72 25.75 -18.80 16.56
CA MET A 72 26.37 -17.75 17.37
C MET A 72 25.84 -17.80 18.80
N ALA A 73 26.51 -18.53 19.69
CA ALA A 73 26.13 -18.62 21.10
C ALA A 73 26.24 -17.27 21.84
N SER A 74 27.10 -16.37 21.35
CA SER A 74 27.22 -15.00 21.85
C SER A 74 27.49 -14.04 20.70
N MET A 75 27.05 -12.79 20.82
CA MET A 75 27.17 -11.79 19.77
C MET A 75 27.63 -10.44 20.33
N LYS A 76 28.62 -9.84 19.68
CA LYS A 76 29.00 -8.43 19.92
C LYS A 76 28.40 -7.58 18.80
N LEU A 77 27.68 -6.54 19.19
CA LEU A 77 26.94 -5.67 18.28
C LEU A 77 27.34 -4.22 18.55
N LEU A 78 27.39 -3.42 17.50
CA LEU A 78 27.47 -1.97 17.63
C LEU A 78 26.07 -1.41 17.39
N TYR A 79 25.42 -0.94 18.45
CA TYR A 79 24.04 -0.48 18.42
C TYR A 79 23.97 1.05 18.39
N ASN A 80 23.19 1.61 17.48
CA ASN A 80 22.97 3.06 17.40
C ASN A 80 21.82 3.47 18.32
N LEU A 81 22.07 4.37 19.27
CA LEU A 81 21.07 4.92 20.17
C LEU A 81 20.41 6.21 19.66
N GLY A 82 20.88 6.76 18.54
CA GLY A 82 20.42 8.00 17.91
C GLY A 82 21.55 9.02 17.71
N CYS A 83 21.37 9.98 16.80
CA CYS A 83 22.35 11.05 16.50
C CYS A 83 23.79 10.55 16.25
N ASP A 84 23.94 9.45 15.50
CA ASP A 84 25.22 8.77 15.24
C ASP A 84 25.99 8.38 16.51
N PHE A 85 25.27 8.14 17.61
CA PHE A 85 25.84 7.66 18.87
C PHE A 85 25.74 6.12 18.92
N TYR A 86 26.90 5.47 18.92
CA TYR A 86 27.01 4.02 18.87
C TYR A 86 27.54 3.44 20.19
N VAL A 87 26.91 2.38 20.67
CA VAL A 87 27.32 1.63 21.88
C VAL A 87 27.62 0.19 21.53
N GLN A 88 28.71 -0.33 22.07
CA GLN A 88 29.02 -1.75 21.95
C GLN A 88 28.20 -2.56 22.95
N ALA A 89 27.31 -3.40 22.43
CA ALA A 89 26.51 -4.33 23.20
C ALA A 89 27.09 -5.74 23.08
N HIS A 90 27.03 -6.49 24.18
CA HIS A 90 27.39 -7.91 24.23
C HIS A 90 26.15 -8.72 24.62
N ILE A 91 25.72 -9.61 23.72
CA ILE A 91 24.62 -10.54 23.94
C ILE A 91 25.23 -11.89 24.38
N PRO A 92 25.00 -12.31 25.63
CA PRO A 92 25.58 -13.55 26.16
C PRO A 92 24.86 -14.81 25.71
N ASP A 93 23.57 -14.73 25.36
CA ASP A 93 22.77 -15.83 24.82
C ASP A 93 21.83 -15.30 23.74
N THR A 94 21.87 -15.91 22.56
CA THR A 94 21.08 -15.55 21.38
C THR A 94 19.87 -16.47 21.18
N SER A 95 19.69 -17.46 22.07
CA SER A 95 18.64 -18.48 21.96
C SER A 95 17.22 -17.91 22.10
N TRP A 96 17.10 -16.77 22.77
CA TRP A 96 15.83 -16.13 23.10
C TRP A 96 15.70 -14.77 22.44
N VAL A 97 14.51 -14.51 21.91
CA VAL A 97 14.16 -13.22 21.30
C VAL A 97 12.83 -12.72 21.84
N TYR A 98 12.70 -11.40 21.96
CA TYR A 98 11.44 -10.75 22.28
C TYR A 98 10.74 -10.34 20.99
N VAL A 99 9.56 -10.90 20.76
CA VAL A 99 8.73 -10.61 19.59
C VAL A 99 7.51 -9.80 20.02
N ASP A 100 7.26 -8.69 19.34
CA ASP A 100 6.04 -7.90 19.53
C ASP A 100 4.83 -8.63 18.92
N VAL A 101 3.96 -9.10 19.81
CA VAL A 101 2.71 -9.79 19.47
C VAL A 101 1.53 -8.81 19.32
N GLY A 102 1.73 -7.53 19.63
CA GLY A 102 0.75 -6.46 19.52
C GLY A 102 0.28 -5.93 20.88
N LEU A 103 -0.47 -4.82 20.83
CA LEU A 103 -1.04 -4.15 22.02
C LEU A 103 0.02 -3.76 23.08
N GLY A 104 1.27 -3.55 22.66
CA GLY A 104 2.39 -3.24 23.56
C GLY A 104 2.92 -4.43 24.34
N VAL A 105 2.46 -5.65 24.04
CA VAL A 105 2.93 -6.88 24.67
C VAL A 105 4.03 -7.51 23.81
N ARG A 106 5.13 -7.87 24.48
CA ARG A 106 6.26 -8.59 23.87
C ARG A 106 6.35 -9.97 24.50
N ALA A 107 6.28 -11.00 23.67
CA ALA A 107 6.44 -12.38 24.10
C ALA A 107 7.91 -12.79 23.96
N GLN A 108 8.46 -13.44 24.99
CA GLN A 108 9.74 -14.12 24.88
C GLN A 108 9.51 -15.45 24.16
N MET A 109 10.25 -15.68 23.08
CA MET A 109 10.15 -16.89 22.26
C MET A 109 11.56 -17.42 21.95
N THR A 110 11.65 -18.71 21.66
CA THR A 110 12.87 -19.28 21.10
C THR A 110 13.06 -18.80 19.66
N LEU A 111 14.28 -18.88 19.14
CA LEU A 111 14.56 -18.43 17.79
C LEU A 111 13.80 -19.23 16.72
N GLU A 112 13.62 -20.54 16.93
CA GLU A 112 12.83 -21.42 16.05
C GLU A 112 11.34 -21.04 16.04
N GLU A 113 10.76 -20.80 17.23
CA GLU A 113 9.38 -20.34 17.35
C GLU A 113 9.19 -18.97 16.69
N ALA A 114 10.14 -18.04 16.88
CA ALA A 114 10.10 -16.73 16.25
C ALA A 114 10.15 -16.81 14.71
N LEU A 115 10.96 -17.73 14.16
CA LEU A 115 10.98 -18.00 12.71
C LEU A 115 9.64 -18.54 12.22
N SER A 116 9.02 -19.45 12.97
CA SER A 116 7.69 -19.98 12.64
C SER A 116 6.61 -18.89 12.70
N PHE A 117 6.67 -18.02 13.71
CA PHE A 117 5.76 -16.90 13.89
C PHE A 117 5.90 -15.85 12.78
N SER A 118 7.15 -15.54 12.39
CA SER A 118 7.42 -14.61 11.30
C SER A 118 6.84 -15.12 9.97
N LYS A 119 6.97 -16.42 9.68
CA LYS A 119 6.36 -17.05 8.49
C LYS A 119 4.83 -16.94 8.49
N GLN A 120 4.18 -17.20 9.63
CA GLN A 120 2.73 -17.05 9.75
C GLN A 120 2.28 -15.59 9.57
N ARG A 121 3.04 -14.65 10.15
CA ARG A 121 2.77 -13.21 10.03
C ARG A 121 2.94 -12.73 8.59
N GLU A 122 3.98 -13.18 7.89
CA GLU A 122 4.20 -12.93 6.46
C GLU A 122 3.05 -13.46 5.62
N ALA A 123 2.65 -14.72 5.82
CA ALA A 123 1.52 -15.32 5.07
C ALA A 123 0.23 -14.51 5.25
N ARG A 124 -0.06 -14.05 6.47
CA ARG A 124 -1.23 -13.21 6.76
C ARG A 124 -1.14 -11.83 6.10
N LEU A 125 0.04 -11.21 6.10
CA LEU A 125 0.27 -9.93 5.43
C LEU A 125 0.17 -10.07 3.91
N SER A 126 0.70 -11.15 3.34
CA SER A 126 0.60 -11.45 1.90
C SER A 126 -0.85 -11.67 1.47
N GLN A 127 -1.64 -12.40 2.25
CA GLN A 127 -3.08 -12.55 1.98
C GLN A 127 -3.81 -11.20 2.02
N ARG A 128 -3.44 -10.32 2.96
CA ARG A 128 -4.01 -8.96 3.02
C ARG A 128 -3.60 -8.12 1.80
N ALA A 129 -2.35 -8.22 1.35
CA ALA A 129 -1.87 -7.53 0.16
C ALA A 129 -2.63 -7.99 -1.10
N GLU A 130 -2.89 -9.30 -1.24
CA GLU A 130 -3.68 -9.84 -2.34
C GLU A 130 -5.11 -9.30 -2.33
N GLN A 131 -5.77 -9.29 -1.17
CA GLN A 131 -7.12 -8.71 -1.02
C GLN A 131 -7.16 -7.23 -1.44
N LEU A 132 -6.16 -6.45 -1.02
CA LEU A 132 -6.06 -5.03 -1.41
C LEU A 132 -5.81 -4.87 -2.92
N THR A 133 -5.06 -5.79 -3.52
CA THR A 133 -4.81 -5.81 -4.97
C THR A 133 -6.09 -6.07 -5.76
N VAL A 134 -6.89 -7.05 -5.33
CA VAL A 134 -8.21 -7.32 -5.92
C VAL A 134 -9.15 -6.12 -5.75
N GLN A 135 -9.20 -5.52 -4.55
CA GLN A 135 -10.01 -4.33 -4.30
C GLN A 135 -9.59 -3.13 -5.17
N ALA A 136 -8.28 -2.93 -5.37
CA ALA A 136 -7.77 -1.91 -6.27
C ALA A 136 -8.16 -2.18 -7.73
N ALA A 137 -8.12 -3.44 -8.18
CA ALA A 137 -8.54 -3.84 -9.51
C ALA A 137 -10.05 -3.60 -9.73
N ASP A 138 -10.89 -3.95 -8.76
CA ASP A 138 -12.33 -3.71 -8.79
C ASP A 138 -12.66 -2.21 -8.85
N LEU A 139 -11.96 -1.39 -8.05
CA LEU A 139 -12.11 0.06 -8.08
C LEU A 139 -11.69 0.64 -9.44
N LYS A 140 -10.56 0.18 -10.01
CA LYS A 140 -10.12 0.58 -11.35
C LYS A 140 -11.13 0.21 -12.44
N ALA A 141 -11.69 -1.01 -12.38
CA ALA A 141 -12.72 -1.46 -13.31
C ALA A 141 -13.98 -0.59 -13.21
N ARG A 142 -14.45 -0.29 -11.99
CA ARG A 142 -15.58 0.62 -11.77
C ARG A 142 -15.34 2.01 -12.32
N ILE A 143 -14.15 2.59 -12.10
CA ILE A 143 -13.78 3.90 -12.69
C ILE A 143 -13.88 3.83 -14.20
N LYS A 144 -13.29 2.79 -14.82
CA LYS A 144 -13.28 2.63 -16.28
C LYS A 144 -14.69 2.49 -16.87
N LEU A 145 -15.58 1.77 -16.19
CA LEU A 145 -16.99 1.64 -16.60
C LEU A 145 -17.73 2.99 -16.56
N VAL A 146 -17.54 3.79 -15.50
CA VAL A 146 -18.22 5.09 -15.37
C VAL A 146 -17.69 6.08 -16.42
N VAL A 147 -16.38 6.09 -16.69
CA VAL A 147 -15.80 6.92 -17.75
C VAL A 147 -16.32 6.52 -19.12
N GLY A 148 -16.36 5.22 -19.45
CA GLY A 148 -16.92 4.76 -20.72
C GLY A 148 -18.41 5.10 -20.89
N ALA A 149 -19.20 5.01 -19.82
CA ALA A 149 -20.60 5.42 -19.85
C ALA A 149 -20.77 6.93 -20.09
N LEU A 150 -19.85 7.77 -19.60
CA LEU A 150 -19.83 9.20 -19.90
C LEU A 150 -19.50 9.47 -21.37
N ASP A 151 -18.48 8.79 -21.90
CA ASP A 151 -18.08 8.94 -23.30
C ASP A 151 -19.23 8.59 -24.25
N GLU A 152 -19.97 7.51 -23.99
CA GLU A 152 -21.14 7.12 -24.78
C GLU A 152 -22.29 8.14 -24.71
N LEU A 153 -22.55 8.71 -23.52
CA LEU A 153 -23.58 9.73 -23.34
C LEU A 153 -23.23 11.04 -24.06
N LEU A 154 -21.95 11.42 -24.05
CA LEU A 154 -21.45 12.59 -24.77
C LEU A 154 -21.50 12.38 -26.29
N LEU A 155 -21.14 11.18 -26.77
CA LEU A 155 -21.20 10.85 -28.21
C LEU A 155 -22.64 10.88 -28.74
N ARG A 156 -23.59 10.35 -27.97
CA ARG A 156 -25.00 10.25 -28.37
C ARG A 156 -25.77 11.57 -28.23
N GLY A 157 -25.24 12.54 -27.49
CA GLY A 157 -25.78 13.90 -27.40
C GLY A 157 -25.35 14.84 -28.53
N SER A 158 -24.40 14.42 -29.37
CA SER A 158 -23.86 15.22 -30.49
C SER A 158 -24.55 14.97 -31.83
N THR A 159 -25.54 14.05 -31.90
CA THR A 159 -26.37 13.76 -33.09
C THR A 159 -27.77 14.29 -32.91
#